data_AF-A0A947NNF0-F1
#
_entry.id   AF-A0A947NNF0-F1
#
_cell.length_a   1.000
_cell.length_b   1.000
_cell.length_c   1.000
_cell.angle_alpha   90.00
_cell.angle_beta   90.00
_cell.angle_gamma   90.00
#
_symmetry.space_group_name_H-M   'P 1'
#
loop_
_entity.id
_entity.type
_entity.pdbx_description
1 polymer ?
#
loop_
_entity_poly.entity_id
_entity_poly.type
_entity_poly.pdbx_seq_one_letter_code
_entity_poly.pdbx_strand_id
1 'polypeptide(L)'
;MKTLSRLAVIAVVVVLGFSSFALAADLSNEEIIDKAKKTLADKGVTVIDCNILYDESNKTWEDWGLYVLKMPNDNNHGYLPHGILENYKYQAVYFDFYEDAKKDIWVFVDPVTGDVLSIYEKK
;
A
#
# COMPACT_ATOMS: atom_id res chain seq x y z
N MET A 1 -72.17 -26.29 -7.22
CA MET A 1 -71.24 -25.47 -8.01
C MET A 1 -71.49 -23.99 -7.74
N LYS A 2 -70.57 -23.32 -7.04
CA LYS A 2 -70.24 -21.89 -7.15
C LYS A 2 -68.99 -21.65 -6.30
N THR A 3 -67.88 -21.47 -6.99
CA THR A 3 -66.54 -21.16 -6.49
C THR A 3 -66.49 -19.72 -5.99
N LEU A 4 -65.93 -19.49 -4.80
CA LEU A 4 -65.49 -18.16 -4.38
C LEU A 4 -63.97 -18.19 -4.17
N SER A 5 -63.33 -17.38 -5.00
CA SER A 5 -61.90 -17.26 -5.24
C SER A 5 -61.11 -16.92 -3.98
N ARG A 6 -59.99 -17.60 -3.79
CA ARG A 6 -58.94 -17.20 -2.85
C ARG A 6 -58.30 -15.91 -3.38
N LEU A 7 -58.44 -14.80 -2.66
CA LEU A 7 -57.62 -13.61 -2.88
C LEU A 7 -56.16 -13.99 -2.59
N ALA A 8 -55.33 -14.03 -3.64
CA ALA A 8 -53.89 -14.03 -3.49
C ALA A 8 -53.43 -12.57 -3.33
N VAL A 9 -53.11 -12.16 -2.10
CA VAL A 9 -52.45 -10.88 -1.83
C VAL A 9 -50.98 -11.06 -2.18
N ILE A 10 -50.56 -10.52 -3.32
CA ILE A 10 -49.14 -10.49 -3.72
C ILE A 10 -48.49 -9.32 -2.96
N ALA A 11 -47.71 -9.64 -1.94
CA ALA A 11 -46.83 -8.68 -1.29
C ALA A 11 -45.60 -8.47 -2.20
N VAL A 12 -45.53 -7.34 -2.89
CA VAL A 12 -44.33 -6.92 -3.62
C VAL A 12 -43.37 -6.30 -2.61
N VAL A 13 -42.36 -7.06 -2.20
CA VAL A 13 -41.22 -6.51 -1.44
C VAL A 13 -40.29 -5.85 -2.46
N VAL A 14 -40.38 -4.54 -2.58
CA VAL A 14 -39.40 -3.73 -3.32
C VAL A 14 -38.15 -3.64 -2.45
N VAL A 15 -37.18 -4.53 -2.70
CA VAL A 15 -35.83 -4.37 -2.14
C VAL A 15 -35.18 -3.23 -2.91
N LEU A 16 -35.24 -2.03 -2.35
CA LEU A 16 -34.39 -0.92 -2.77
C LEU A 16 -32.95 -1.32 -2.42
N GLY A 17 -32.26 -1.89 -3.40
CA GLY A 17 -30.82 -2.10 -3.32
C GLY A 17 -30.14 -0.74 -3.22
N PHE A 18 -29.86 -0.29 -2.01
CA PHE A 18 -28.87 0.74 -1.79
C PHE A 18 -27.53 0.12 -2.15
N SER A 19 -27.08 0.37 -3.39
CA SER A 19 -25.69 0.18 -3.78
C SER A 19 -24.87 1.16 -2.96
N SER A 20 -24.47 0.73 -1.77
CA SER A 20 -23.46 1.43 -0.99
C SER A 20 -22.19 1.40 -1.84
N PHE A 21 -21.91 2.49 -2.55
CA PHE A 21 -20.55 2.81 -2.95
C PHE A 21 -19.80 3.08 -1.66
N ALA A 22 -19.34 2.01 -1.00
CA ALA A 22 -18.35 2.11 0.04
C ALA A 22 -17.11 2.67 -0.67
N LEU A 23 -16.86 3.97 -0.52
CA LEU A 23 -15.50 4.48 -0.70
C LEU A 23 -14.64 3.66 0.25
N ALA A 24 -13.80 2.78 -0.31
CA ALA A 24 -12.81 2.08 0.47
C ALA A 24 -11.97 3.16 1.18
N ALA A 25 -12.04 3.18 2.51
CA ALA A 25 -11.21 4.07 3.29
C ALA A 25 -9.74 3.64 3.08
N ASP A 26 -8.84 4.62 3.01
CA ASP A 26 -7.41 4.33 3.06
C ASP A 26 -7.11 3.54 4.35
N LEU A 27 -6.21 2.56 4.24
CA LEU A 27 -5.67 1.80 5.35
C LEU A 27 -4.97 2.71 6.36
N SER A 28 -4.98 2.29 7.61
CA SER A 28 -4.19 2.95 8.64
C SER A 28 -2.69 2.76 8.41
N ASN A 29 -1.89 3.67 8.98
CA ASN A 29 -0.42 3.60 8.92
C ASN A 29 0.10 2.26 9.47
N GLU A 30 -0.52 1.74 10.52
CA GLU A 30 -0.18 0.46 11.14
C GLU A 30 -0.43 -0.72 10.18
N GLU A 31 -1.58 -0.73 9.50
CA GLU A 31 -1.90 -1.76 8.50
C GLU A 31 -0.93 -1.72 7.31
N ILE A 32 -0.55 -0.52 6.84
CA ILE A 32 0.43 -0.36 5.76
C ILE A 32 1.80 -0.90 6.18
N ILE A 33 2.27 -0.56 7.39
CA ILE A 33 3.53 -1.06 7.93
C ILE A 33 3.50 -2.59 8.04
N ASP A 34 2.40 -3.18 8.51
CA ASP A 34 2.27 -4.62 8.66
C ASP A 34 2.25 -5.35 7.31
N LYS A 35 1.62 -4.78 6.29
CA LYS A 35 1.68 -5.28 4.90
C LYS A 35 3.10 -5.25 4.35
N ALA A 36 3.83 -4.16 4.59
CA ALA A 36 5.22 -4.04 4.18
C ALA A 36 6.12 -5.08 4.87
N LYS A 37 6.03 -5.21 6.20
CA LYS A 37 6.75 -6.22 6.99
C LYS A 37 6.48 -7.64 6.50
N LYS A 38 5.20 -7.98 6.31
CA LYS A 38 4.80 -9.30 5.84
C LYS A 38 5.40 -9.60 4.47
N THR A 39 5.37 -8.64 3.56
CA THR A 39 5.92 -8.82 2.21
C THR A 39 7.44 -9.02 2.23
N LEU A 40 8.15 -8.31 3.11
CA LEU A 40 9.59 -8.53 3.32
C LEU A 40 9.87 -9.92 3.89
N ALA A 41 9.10 -10.35 4.90
CA ALA A 41 9.21 -11.69 5.48
C ALA A 41 8.92 -12.80 4.45
N ASP A 42 7.88 -12.65 3.62
CA ASP A 42 7.55 -13.58 2.54
C ASP A 42 8.65 -13.67 1.48
N LYS A 43 9.48 -12.63 1.35
CA LYS A 43 10.68 -12.60 0.49
C LYS A 43 11.96 -13.07 1.18
N GLY A 44 11.88 -13.52 2.43
CA GLY A 44 13.02 -14.00 3.21
C GLY A 44 13.88 -12.89 3.83
N VAL A 45 13.37 -11.66 3.91
CA VAL A 45 14.05 -10.55 4.59
C VAL A 45 13.56 -10.50 6.03
N THR A 46 14.48 -10.72 6.97
CA THR A 46 14.18 -10.63 8.40
C THR A 46 14.18 -9.18 8.84
N VAL A 47 13.00 -8.67 9.22
CA VAL A 47 12.83 -7.31 9.76
C VAL A 47 13.11 -7.31 11.28
N ILE A 48 14.38 -7.45 11.64
CA ILE A 48 14.90 -7.28 13.01
C ILE A 48 15.96 -6.18 13.00
N ASP A 49 16.18 -5.56 14.16
CA ASP A 49 17.22 -4.55 14.34
C ASP A 49 17.18 -3.45 13.25
N CYS A 50 15.97 -2.96 12.99
CA CYS A 50 15.75 -1.86 12.07
C CYS A 50 14.82 -0.81 12.69
N ASN A 51 15.08 0.46 12.36
CA ASN A 51 14.11 1.52 12.57
C ASN A 51 13.11 1.53 11.40
N ILE A 52 11.82 1.68 11.70
CA ILE A 52 10.75 1.68 10.70
C ILE A 52 10.14 3.07 10.66
N LEU A 53 10.20 3.70 9.50
CA LEU A 53 9.72 5.05 9.27
C LEU A 53 8.60 5.01 8.22
N TYR A 54 7.41 5.44 8.62
CA TYR A 54 6.30 5.65 7.70
C TYR A 54 6.35 7.06 7.13
N ASP A 55 6.43 7.18 5.81
CA ASP A 55 6.55 8.46 5.11
C ASP A 55 5.19 8.86 4.53
N GLU A 56 4.30 9.37 5.41
CA GLU A 56 2.88 9.69 5.12
C GLU A 56 2.66 10.59 3.89
N SER A 57 3.66 11.38 3.52
CA SER A 57 3.61 12.32 2.38
C SER A 57 4.53 11.93 1.23
N ASN A 58 5.25 10.81 1.36
CA ASN A 58 6.36 10.42 0.49
C ASN A 58 7.47 11.48 0.35
N LYS A 59 7.48 12.50 1.21
CA LYS A 59 8.42 13.63 1.12
C LYS A 59 9.85 13.16 1.36
N THR A 60 10.05 12.23 2.30
CA THR A 60 11.38 11.72 2.61
C THR A 60 11.94 10.93 1.43
N TRP A 61 11.11 10.11 0.79
CA TRP A 61 11.46 9.42 -0.46
C TRP A 61 11.80 10.41 -1.59
N GLU A 62 10.99 11.44 -1.79
CA GLU A 62 11.24 12.47 -2.81
C GLU A 62 12.56 13.22 -2.56
N ASP A 63 12.80 13.64 -1.32
CA ASP A 63 14.03 14.33 -0.91
C ASP A 63 15.26 13.43 -1.09
N TRP A 64 15.17 12.15 -0.69
CA TRP A 64 16.23 11.16 -0.88
C TRP A 64 16.59 11.03 -2.36
N GLY A 65 15.58 10.92 -3.20
CA GLY A 65 15.77 10.79 -4.62
C GLY A 65 16.43 12.02 -5.27
N LEU A 66 16.01 13.23 -4.86
CA LEU A 66 16.66 14.48 -5.26
C LEU A 66 18.11 14.57 -4.78
N TYR A 67 18.42 14.06 -3.59
CA TYR A 67 19.78 14.01 -3.05
C TYR A 67 20.69 13.14 -3.92
N VAL A 68 20.27 11.90 -4.21
CA VAL A 68 21.05 10.96 -5.04
C VAL A 68 21.25 11.48 -6.47
N LEU A 69 20.24 12.12 -7.07
CA LEU A 69 20.38 12.75 -8.39
C LEU A 69 21.45 13.85 -8.43
N LYS A 70 21.70 14.53 -7.32
CA LYS A 70 22.77 15.53 -7.19
C LYS A 70 24.14 14.92 -6.89
N MET A 71 24.21 13.62 -6.59
CA MET A 71 25.45 12.89 -6.31
C MET A 71 25.80 11.94 -7.47
N PRO A 72 26.66 12.36 -8.42
CA PRO A 72 26.93 11.57 -9.62
C PRO A 72 27.66 10.24 -9.36
N ASN A 73 28.23 10.05 -8.17
CA ASN A 73 28.97 8.84 -7.78
C ASN A 73 28.21 7.98 -6.76
N ASP A 74 26.95 8.29 -6.45
CA ASP A 74 26.15 7.44 -5.56
C ASP A 74 25.81 6.12 -6.28
N ASN A 75 25.94 4.99 -5.60
CA ASN A 75 25.65 3.65 -6.16
C ASN A 75 24.18 3.48 -6.56
N ASN A 76 23.31 4.35 -6.07
CA ASN A 76 21.88 4.39 -6.35
C ASN A 76 21.53 5.35 -7.51
N HIS A 77 22.49 6.13 -8.00
CA HIS A 77 22.30 7.07 -9.12
C HIS A 77 21.86 6.32 -10.39
N GLY A 78 20.80 6.80 -11.05
CA GLY A 78 20.25 6.18 -12.26
C GLY A 78 19.47 4.88 -12.04
N TYR A 79 19.54 4.26 -10.85
CA TYR A 79 18.71 3.13 -10.44
C TYR A 79 17.46 3.56 -9.70
N LEU A 80 17.40 4.81 -9.24
CA LEU A 80 16.24 5.33 -8.54
C LEU A 80 15.03 5.44 -9.46
N PRO A 81 13.95 4.74 -9.14
CA PRO A 81 12.80 4.66 -10.00
C PRO A 81 11.81 5.80 -9.71
N HIS A 82 12.24 7.06 -9.88
CA HIS A 82 11.35 8.22 -9.71
C HIS A 82 10.09 8.17 -10.59
N GLY A 83 10.06 7.30 -11.61
CA GLY A 83 8.91 7.06 -12.48
C GLY A 83 8.17 5.73 -12.30
N ILE A 84 8.65 4.75 -11.51
CA ILE A 84 7.97 3.42 -11.44
C ILE A 84 6.55 3.56 -10.90
N LEU A 85 6.30 4.58 -10.08
CA LEU A 85 5.03 4.81 -9.42
C LEU A 85 4.39 6.14 -9.84
N GLU A 86 4.82 6.77 -10.94
CA GLU A 86 4.33 8.09 -11.37
C GLU A 86 2.80 8.16 -11.56
N ASN A 87 2.17 7.01 -11.84
CA ASN A 87 0.72 6.87 -12.05
C ASN A 87 0.01 6.17 -10.88
N TYR A 88 0.70 5.89 -9.77
CA TYR A 88 0.14 5.19 -8.63
C TYR A 88 0.06 6.12 -7.42
N LYS A 89 -1.07 6.05 -6.69
CA LYS A 89 -1.12 6.56 -5.32
C LYS A 89 -0.43 5.52 -4.44
N TYR A 90 0.58 5.93 -3.68
CA TYR A 90 1.30 5.03 -2.78
C TYR A 90 1.67 5.72 -1.47
N GLN A 91 1.97 4.91 -0.47
CA GLN A 91 2.61 5.30 0.78
C GLN A 91 3.92 4.53 0.93
N ALA A 92 4.98 5.21 1.34
CA ALA A 92 6.30 4.64 1.49
C ALA A 92 6.60 4.26 2.95
N VAL A 93 7.15 3.06 3.14
CA VAL A 93 7.69 2.60 4.42
C VAL A 93 9.18 2.37 4.24
N TYR A 94 9.99 3.03 5.07
CA TYR A 94 11.44 2.89 5.08
C TYR A 94 11.89 2.02 6.25
N PHE A 95 12.69 1.01 5.93
CA PHE A 95 13.31 0.10 6.87
C PHE A 95 14.81 0.41 6.90
N ASP A 96 15.21 1.09 7.96
CA ASP A 96 16.57 1.56 8.23
C ASP A 96 17.26 0.52 9.12
N PHE A 97 18.00 -0.41 8.51
CA PHE A 97 18.60 -1.52 9.23
C PHE A 97 19.95 -1.10 9.85
N TYR A 98 20.22 -1.52 11.08
CA TYR A 98 21.51 -1.27 11.71
C TYR A 98 22.65 -2.04 10.99
N GLU A 99 23.89 -1.52 11.09
CA GLU A 99 25.05 -1.70 10.19
C GLU A 99 25.39 -3.13 9.69
N ASP A 100 24.90 -4.19 10.34
CA ASP A 100 25.18 -5.58 9.96
C ASP A 100 24.29 -6.12 8.80
N ALA A 101 23.15 -5.49 8.51
CA ALA A 101 22.20 -5.98 7.48
C ALA A 101 22.49 -5.49 6.05
N LYS A 102 23.38 -4.51 5.88
CA LYS A 102 23.87 -3.94 4.61
C LYS A 102 22.82 -3.41 3.61
N LYS A 103 21.55 -3.31 3.96
CA LYS A 103 20.50 -2.91 3.01
C LYS A 103 19.40 -2.15 3.72
N ASP A 104 19.32 -0.85 3.49
CA ASP A 104 18.10 -0.10 3.81
C ASP A 104 17.07 -0.37 2.71
N ILE A 105 15.80 -0.48 3.08
CA ILE A 105 14.75 -0.91 2.16
C ILE A 105 13.59 0.07 2.20
N TRP A 106 13.15 0.51 1.02
CA TRP A 106 11.89 1.21 0.82
C TRP A 106 10.85 0.23 0.29
N VAL A 107 9.66 0.25 0.88
CA VAL A 107 8.50 -0.51 0.42
C VAL A 107 7.37 0.45 0.09
N PHE A 108 6.81 0.34 -1.10
CA PHE A 108 5.74 1.21 -1.58
C PHE A 108 4.43 0.44 -1.61
N VAL A 109 3.42 0.94 -0.90
CA VAL A 109 2.15 0.25 -0.67
C VAL A 109 1.00 1.10 -1.20
N ASP A 110 0.07 0.49 -1.91
CA ASP A 110 -1.20 1.13 -2.25
C ASP A 110 -2.01 1.34 -0.96
N PRO A 111 -2.33 2.58 -0.57
CA PRO A 111 -3.02 2.86 0.68
C PRO A 111 -4.47 2.37 0.70
N VAL A 112 -5.08 2.06 -0.44
CA VAL A 112 -6.47 1.59 -0.52
C VAL A 112 -6.55 0.07 -0.40
N THR A 113 -5.67 -0.64 -1.12
CA THR A 113 -5.72 -2.11 -1.23
C THR A 113 -4.77 -2.81 -0.26
N GLY A 114 -3.70 -2.11 0.16
CA GLY A 114 -2.59 -2.69 0.91
C GLY A 114 -1.65 -3.53 0.05
N ASP A 115 -1.77 -3.47 -1.27
CA ASP A 115 -0.88 -4.18 -2.18
C ASP A 115 0.49 -3.50 -2.21
N VAL A 116 1.56 -4.30 -2.12
CA VAL A 116 2.92 -3.79 -2.29
C VAL A 116 3.21 -3.62 -3.77
N LEU A 117 3.33 -2.37 -4.19
CA LEU A 117 3.53 -1.95 -5.57
C LEU A 117 4.99 -2.14 -6.01
N SER A 118 5.94 -1.85 -5.12
CA SER A 118 7.37 -1.97 -5.40
C SER A 118 8.20 -2.07 -4.12
N ILE A 119 9.42 -2.58 -4.25
CA ILE A 119 10.43 -2.62 -3.20
C ILE A 119 11.74 -2.11 -3.80
N TYR A 120 12.39 -1.20 -3.09
CA TYR A 120 13.66 -0.63 -3.48
C TYR A 120 14.71 -0.85 -2.38
N GLU A 121 15.78 -1.58 -2.72
CA GLU A 121 16.93 -1.81 -1.85
C GLU A 121 18.00 -0.75 -2.15
N LYS A 122 18.38 0.02 -1.13
CA LYS A 122 19.51 0.95 -1.22
C LYS A 122 20.82 0.17 -1.24
N LYS A 123 21.68 0.49 -2.21
CA LYS A 123 23.01 -0.14 -2.44
C LYS A 123 24.15 0.69 -1.88
#